data_AF-A0A1G8R1Z2-F1
#
_entry.id   AF-A0A1G8R1Z2-F1
#
_cell.length_a   1.000
_cell.length_b   1.000
_cell.length_c   1.000
_cell.angle_alpha   90.00
_cell.angle_beta   90.00
_cell.angle_gamma   90.00
#
_symmetry.space_group_name_H-M   'P 1'
#
loop_
_entity.id
_entity.type
_entity.pdbx_description
1 polymer ?
#
loop_
_entity_poly.entity_id
_entity_poly.type
_entity_poly.pdbx_seq_one_letter_code
_entity_poly.pdbx_strand_id
1 'polypeptide(L)' 'MYKITFEDHGIRKVLTSSGSTETKVFQTYVEAKLMMTNLEKHAMYDKQWAIEPLESEQSLINR' A
#
# COMPACT_ATOMS: atom_id res chain seq x y z
N MET A 1 -3.86 1.76 10.46
CA MET A 1 -2.93 0.95 9.63
C MET A 1 -2.88 1.54 8.23
N TYR A 2 -1.82 1.30 7.47
CA TYR A 2 -1.59 1.90 6.14
C TYR A 2 -1.21 0.83 5.12
N LYS A 3 -1.53 1.04 3.85
CA LYS A 3 -1.07 0.23 2.73
C LYS A 3 -0.45 1.12 1.66
N ILE A 4 0.41 0.54 0.84
CA ILE A 4 0.97 1.22 -0.34
C ILE A 4 0.24 0.67 -1.56
N THR A 5 -0.17 1.58 -2.44
CA THR A 5 -0.78 1.28 -3.73
C THR A 5 0.03 1.93 -4.84
N PHE A 6 -0.11 1.43 -6.05
CA PHE A 6 0.53 1.99 -7.22
C PHE A 6 -0.31 1.80 -8.48
N GLU A 7 -0.20 2.72 -9.43
CA GLU A 7 -0.83 2.57 -10.74
C GLU A 7 0.10 1.91 -11.75
N ASP A 8 -0.42 0.90 -12.45
CA ASP A 8 0.27 0.15 -13.48
C ASP A 8 -0.64 0.02 -14.70
N HIS A 9 -0.34 0.76 -15.77
CA HIS A 9 -1.14 0.82 -17.01
C HIS A 9 -2.62 1.18 -16.77
N GLY A 10 -2.90 2.18 -15.92
CA GLY A 10 -4.27 2.57 -15.56
C GLY A 10 -4.94 1.64 -14.54
N ILE A 11 -4.27 0.57 -14.12
CA ILE A 11 -4.79 -0.38 -13.12
C ILE A 11 -4.10 -0.11 -11.79
N ARG A 12 -4.91 0.21 -10.80
CA ARG A 12 -4.45 0.37 -9.43
C ARG A 12 -4.18 -0.99 -8.79
N LYS A 13 -2.96 -1.18 -8.28
CA LYS A 13 -2.50 -2.37 -7.59
C LYS A 13 -2.09 -2.05 -6.15
N VAL A 14 -2.14 -3.06 -5.30
CA VAL A 14 -1.68 -2.97 -3.91
C VAL A 14 -0.30 -3.63 -3.82
N LEU A 15 0.61 -3.04 -3.05
CA LEU A 15 1.89 -3.66 -2.77
C LEU A 15 1.67 -4.95 -1.96
N THR A 16 1.89 -6.10 -2.60
CA THR A 16 1.93 -7.41 -1.96
C THR A 16 3.37 -7.79 -1.66
N SER A 17 3.63 -8.41 -0.51
CA SER A 17 5.00 -8.69 -0.03
C SER A 17 5.80 -9.65 -0.91
N SER A 18 5.17 -10.59 -1.64
CA SER A 18 5.94 -11.63 -2.36
C SER A 18 5.14 -12.53 -3.33
N GLY A 19 3.96 -12.12 -3.82
CA GLY A 19 3.14 -12.95 -4.71
C GLY A 19 2.22 -13.95 -3.99
N SER A 20 2.30 -14.03 -2.67
CA SER A 20 1.22 -14.52 -1.82
C SER A 20 0.23 -13.37 -1.57
N THR A 21 -1.06 -13.69 -1.49
CA THR A 21 -2.22 -12.78 -1.41
C THR A 21 -2.27 -11.84 -0.19
N GLU A 22 -1.17 -11.70 0.55
CA GLU A 22 -1.08 -10.83 1.72
C GLU A 22 -0.63 -9.42 1.29
N THR A 23 -1.60 -8.50 1.34
CA THR A 23 -1.35 -7.06 1.24
C THR A 23 -0.36 -6.65 2.32
N LYS A 24 0.72 -5.96 1.94
CA LYS A 24 1.68 -5.44 2.92
C LYS A 24 1.03 -4.27 3.68
N VAL A 25 0.78 -4.49 4.97
CA VAL A 25 0.23 -3.48 5.88
C VAL A 25 1.34 -2.90 6.75
N PHE A 26 1.32 -1.58 6.93
CA PHE A 26 2.23 -0.82 7.77
C PHE A 26 1.46 -0.28 8.97
N GLN A 27 2.05 -0.32 10.16
CA GLN A 27 1.37 0.16 11.37
C GLN A 27 1.29 1.69 11.36
N THR A 28 2.34 2.34 10.85
CA THR A 28 2.45 3.79 10.79
C THR A 28 2.61 4.31 9.36
N TYR A 29 2.24 5.57 9.15
CA TYR A 29 2.46 6.26 7.88
C TYR A 29 3.96 6.38 7.56
N VAL A 30 4.80 6.56 8.59
CA VAL A 30 6.25 6.70 8.45
C VAL A 30 6.88 5.43 7.88
N GLU A 31 6.49 4.26 8.38
CA GLU A 31 6.95 2.97 7.86
C GLU A 31 6.54 2.77 6.39
N ALA A 32 5.28 3.10 6.05
CA ALA A 32 4.81 3.07 4.67
C ALA A 32 5.63 4.02 3.77
N LYS A 33 5.94 5.22 4.26
CA LYS A 33 6.73 6.22 3.53
C LYS A 33 8.16 5.77 3.28
N LEU A 34 8.83 5.18 4.28
CA LEU A 34 10.19 4.64 4.10
C LEU A 34 10.20 3.56 3.01
N MET A 35 9.23 2.64 3.04
CA MET A 35 9.14 1.59 2.03
C MET A 35 8.87 2.17 0.64
N MET A 36 7.94 3.13 0.52
CA MET A 36 7.62 3.79 -0.75
C MET A 36 8.85 4.49 -1.35
N THR A 37 9.59 5.27 -0.56
CA THR A 37 10.84 5.93 -1.02
C THR A 37 11.89 4.92 -1.48
N ASN A 38 12.00 3.75 -0.83
CA ASN A 38 12.91 2.70 -1.29
C ASN A 38 12.44 2.08 -2.62
N LEU A 39 11.12 1.87 -2.80
CA LEU A 39 10.55 1.34 -4.04
C LEU A 39 10.75 2.29 -5.23
N GLU A 40 10.53 3.59 -5.01
CA GLU A 40 10.80 4.65 -5.98
C GLU A 40 12.26 4.66 -6.43
N LYS A 41 13.20 4.42 -5.51
CA LYS A 41 14.65 4.39 -5.81
C LYS A 41 15.13 3.12 -6.50
N HIS A 42 14.50 1.96 -6.25
CA HIS A 42 15.12 0.67 -6.58
C HIS A 42 14.44 -0.12 -7.69
N ALA A 43 13.14 0.05 -7.96
CA ALA A 43 12.46 -0.99 -8.76
C ALA A 43 11.40 -0.49 -9.74
N MET A 44 10.82 0.69 -9.57
CA MET A 44 9.57 1.02 -10.27
C MET A 44 9.36 2.54 -10.46
N TYR A 45 10.27 3.15 -11.23
CA TYR A 45 10.26 4.59 -11.55
C TYR A 45 9.00 5.06 -12.29
N ASP A 46 8.33 4.18 -13.04
CA ASP A 46 7.14 4.51 -13.85
C ASP A 46 5.80 4.20 -13.17
N LYS A 47 5.80 4.00 -11.85
CA LYS A 47 4.56 3.78 -11.10
C LYS A 47 4.21 5.00 -10.28
N GLN A 48 2.95 5.42 -10.32
CA GLN A 48 2.43 6.46 -9.43
C GLN A 48 2.07 5.81 -8.10
N TRP A 49 2.88 6.05 -7.07
CA TRP A 49 2.71 5.47 -5.74
C TRP A 49 1.79 6.31 -4.85
N ALA A 50 1.01 5.65 -4.00
CA ALA A 50 0.20 6.31 -2.99
C ALA A 50 0.13 5.49 -1.70
N ILE A 51 0.13 6.18 -0.56
CA ILE A 51 -0.08 5.59 0.76
C ILE A 51 -1.53 5.83 1.16
N GLU A 52 -2.22 4.78 1.58
CA GLU A 52 -3.62 4.87 1.98
C GLU A 52 -3.83 4.39 3.40
N PRO A 53 -4.66 5.07 4.20
CA PRO A 53 -5.13 4.51 5.45
C PRO A 53 -6.03 3.30 5.17
N LEU A 54 -5.84 2.24 5.93
CA LEU A 54 -6.84 1.20 6.08
C LEU A 54 -7.84 1.70 7.10
N GLU A 55 -9.03 2.08 6.65
CA GLU A 55 -10.18 2.25 7.54
C GLU A 55 -10.37 0.91 8.25
N SER A 56 -10.31 0.91 9.58
CA SER A 56 -10.68 -0.28 10.34
C SER A 56 -12.13 -0.60 10.01
N GLU A 57 -12.44 -1.86 9.67
CA GLU A 57 -13.82 -2.37 9.53
C GLU A 57 -14.57 -2.38 10.88
N GLN A 58 -14.52 -1.31 11.65
CA GLN A 58 -15.31 -1.12 12.87
C GLN A 58 -16.72 -0.56 12.57
N SER A 59 -17.22 -0.76 11.35
CA SER A 59 -18.56 -0.32 10.91
C SER A 59 -19.43 -1.45 10.36
N LEU A 60 -19.20 -2.71 10.75
CA LEU A 60 -20.11 -3.83 10.44
C LEU A 60 -20.62 -4.58 11.68
N ILE A 61 -20.32 -4.09 12.88
CA ILE A 61 -20.90 -4.59 14.14
C ILE A 61 -21.71 -3.45 14.77
N ASN A 62 -22.90 -3.18 14.20
CA ASN A 62 -24.08 -2.59 14.85
C ASN A 62 -24.98 -1.94 13.78
N ARG A 63 -25.81 -2.74 13.12
CA ARG A 63 -27.18 -2.38 12.76
C ARG A 63 -28.02 -3.64 12.64
#